data_AF-A0A7C5TA34-F1
#
_entry.id   AF-A0A7C5TA34-F1
#
_cell.length_a   1.000
_cell.length_b   1.000
_cell.length_c   1.000
_cell.angle_alpha   90.00
_cell.angle_beta   90.00
_cell.angle_gamma   90.00
#
_symmetry.space_group_name_H-M   'P 1'
#
loop_
_entity.id
_entity.type
_entity.pdbx_description
1 polymer ?
#
loop_
_entity_poly.entity_id
_entity_poly.type
_entity_poly.pdbx_seq_one_letter_code
_entity_poly.pdbx_strand_id
1 'polypeptide(L)'
;MSFTVYIPSTKGYFNIGEAMIYTAAILFGPLIGAFAGGVGSMLADILLGYYYYAPATLIVKAIEGFVVGFLSRKICISTETYTKFELRAFTTITGVLLGVLIISLGTLYYSGFAEFHYGFALENSSSTIFIPVEFWFGVGVFAIFMVSALAFTSDPEFGFTIVSCVFGGLLMVLGYFLYEQFALGVFALAEVPINIGQMTVGLTVATPIVKVVRRALPQIKSWT
;
A
#
# COMPACT_ATOMS: atom_id res chain seq x y z
N MET A 1 -22.55 5.18 -0.71
CA MET A 1 -21.87 5.27 0.59
C MET A 1 -20.44 4.84 0.38
N SER A 2 -19.47 5.72 0.62
CA SER A 2 -18.04 5.38 0.58
C SER A 2 -17.50 5.41 2.01
N PHE A 3 -16.75 4.37 2.39
CA PHE A 3 -16.05 4.33 3.67
C PHE A 3 -14.64 4.87 3.45
N THR A 4 -14.37 6.09 3.91
CA THR A 4 -13.05 6.74 3.81
C THR A 4 -12.58 7.13 5.20
N VAL A 5 -11.32 6.81 5.52
CA VAL A 5 -10.66 7.28 6.74
C VAL A 5 -9.87 8.53 6.37
N TYR A 6 -10.41 9.70 6.71
CA TYR A 6 -9.78 11.00 6.43
C TYR A 6 -8.61 11.28 7.39
N ILE A 7 -7.55 11.90 6.87
CA ILE A 7 -6.33 12.22 7.61
C ILE A 7 -6.19 13.75 7.65
N PRO A 8 -6.53 14.41 8.76
CA PRO A 8 -6.58 15.88 8.82
C PRO A 8 -5.23 16.57 8.56
N SER A 9 -4.13 15.97 9.00
CA SER A 9 -2.79 16.58 8.95
C SER A 9 -2.28 16.83 7.54
N THR A 10 -2.68 15.98 6.60
CA THR A 10 -2.29 16.02 5.18
C THR A 10 -3.46 16.40 4.28
N LYS A 11 -4.69 16.33 4.82
CA LYS A 11 -5.94 16.37 4.08
C LYS A 11 -6.07 15.17 3.12
N GLY A 12 -5.34 14.09 3.38
CA GLY A 12 -5.39 12.84 2.63
C GLY A 12 -6.47 11.88 3.14
N TYR A 13 -6.49 10.66 2.59
CA TYR A 13 -7.37 9.58 3.05
C TYR A 13 -6.72 8.21 2.87
N PHE A 14 -7.21 7.23 3.65
CA PHE A 14 -6.79 5.84 3.51
C PHE A 14 -7.42 5.17 2.28
N ASN A 15 -6.62 4.84 1.26
CA ASN A 15 -7.09 4.21 0.02
C ASN A 15 -7.04 2.68 0.08
N ILE A 16 -8.20 2.04 0.27
CA ILE A 16 -8.34 0.56 0.28
C ILE A 16 -8.14 -0.03 -1.13
N GLY A 17 -8.23 0.79 -2.19
CA GLY A 17 -8.01 0.40 -3.58
C GLY A 17 -6.61 -0.15 -3.88
N GLU A 18 -5.64 0.01 -2.96
CA GLU A 18 -4.28 -0.50 -3.09
C GLU A 18 -4.24 -2.00 -3.46
N ALA A 19 -5.10 -2.79 -2.81
CA ALA A 19 -5.19 -4.22 -3.07
C ALA A 19 -5.52 -4.51 -4.54
N MET A 20 -6.35 -3.67 -5.17
CA MET A 20 -6.75 -3.82 -6.57
C MET A 20 -5.65 -3.36 -7.53
N ILE A 21 -4.85 -2.36 -7.15
CA ILE A 21 -3.68 -1.92 -7.93
C ILE A 21 -2.68 -3.07 -8.02
N TYR A 22 -2.29 -3.65 -6.88
CA TYR A 22 -1.39 -4.80 -6.84
C TYR A 22 -1.99 -6.01 -7.56
N THR A 23 -3.26 -6.32 -7.33
CA THR A 23 -3.93 -7.43 -8.02
C THR A 23 -3.88 -7.25 -9.54
N ALA A 24 -4.23 -6.07 -10.05
CA ALA A 24 -4.22 -5.79 -11.48
C ALA A 24 -2.79 -5.84 -12.06
N ALA A 25 -1.82 -5.25 -11.37
CA ALA A 25 -0.42 -5.25 -11.78
C ALA A 25 0.16 -6.67 -11.86
N ILE A 26 -0.10 -7.51 -10.85
CA ILE A 26 0.43 -8.87 -10.76
C ILE A 26 -0.25 -9.82 -11.76
N LEU A 27 -1.54 -9.66 -12.01
CA LEU A 27 -2.30 -10.51 -12.93
C LEU A 27 -2.14 -10.10 -14.39
N PHE A 28 -2.09 -8.80 -14.67
CA PHE A 28 -2.21 -8.28 -16.03
C PHE A 28 -1.00 -7.46 -16.49
N GLY A 29 -0.01 -7.26 -15.63
CA GLY A 29 1.28 -6.67 -15.98
C GLY A 29 1.38 -5.16 -15.83
N PRO A 30 2.53 -4.60 -16.24
CA PRO A 30 2.92 -3.24 -15.90
C PRO A 30 2.00 -2.18 -16.49
N LEU A 31 1.56 -2.31 -17.76
CA LEU A 31 0.71 -1.29 -18.39
C LEU A 31 -0.69 -1.24 -17.77
N ILE A 32 -1.27 -2.41 -17.47
CA ILE A 32 -2.60 -2.51 -16.85
C ILE A 32 -2.51 -2.10 -15.39
N GLY A 33 -1.45 -2.47 -14.68
CA GLY A 33 -1.14 -1.97 -13.35
C GLY A 33 -1.00 -0.45 -13.31
N ALA A 34 -0.27 0.15 -14.25
CA ALA A 34 -0.10 1.59 -14.33
C ALA A 34 -1.42 2.33 -14.58
N PHE A 35 -2.24 1.81 -15.49
CA PHE A 35 -3.53 2.40 -15.79
C PHE A 35 -4.50 2.27 -14.61
N ALA A 36 -4.63 1.07 -14.03
CA ALA A 36 -5.49 0.81 -12.88
C ALA A 36 -5.05 1.64 -11.66
N GLY A 37 -3.75 1.72 -11.41
CA GLY A 37 -3.16 2.53 -10.37
C GLY A 37 -3.40 4.01 -10.58
N GLY A 38 -2.85 4.58 -11.66
CA GLY A 38 -2.90 6.01 -11.92
C GLY A 38 -4.32 6.53 -12.16
N VAL A 39 -4.97 6.05 -13.21
CA VAL A 39 -6.29 6.58 -13.61
C VAL A 39 -7.36 6.21 -12.60
N GLY A 40 -7.36 4.96 -12.12
CA GLY A 40 -8.32 4.51 -11.11
C GLY A 40 -8.24 5.31 -9.82
N SER A 41 -7.03 5.51 -9.30
CA SER A 41 -6.85 6.26 -8.04
C SER A 41 -7.08 7.76 -8.22
N MET A 42 -6.67 8.35 -9.35
CA MET A 42 -6.96 9.77 -9.64
C MET A 42 -8.47 10.01 -9.71
N LEU A 43 -9.22 9.10 -10.35
CA LEU A 43 -10.68 9.21 -10.39
C LEU A 43 -11.29 9.07 -8.99
N ALA A 44 -10.74 8.21 -8.14
CA ALA A 44 -11.16 8.13 -6.74
C ALA A 44 -10.95 9.47 -6.01
N ASP A 45 -9.79 10.10 -6.18
CA ASP A 45 -9.51 11.41 -5.59
C ASP A 45 -10.51 12.48 -6.05
N ILE A 46 -10.80 12.53 -7.35
CA ILE A 46 -11.77 13.49 -7.91
C ILE A 46 -13.17 13.22 -7.35
N LEU A 47 -13.63 11.97 -7.36
CA LEU A 47 -14.98 11.61 -6.94
C LEU A 47 -15.19 11.77 -5.42
N LEU A 48 -14.12 11.62 -4.63
CA LEU A 48 -14.14 11.75 -3.17
C LEU A 48 -13.84 13.18 -2.68
N GLY A 49 -13.49 14.11 -3.57
CA GLY A 49 -13.25 15.51 -3.24
C GLY A 49 -11.81 15.88 -2.90
N TYR A 50 -10.84 14.98 -3.11
CA TYR A 50 -9.41 15.16 -2.90
C TYR A 50 -8.70 15.67 -4.18
N TYR A 51 -9.31 16.65 -4.87
CA TYR A 51 -8.87 17.10 -6.21
C TYR A 51 -7.40 17.54 -6.28
N TYR A 52 -6.86 18.07 -5.18
CA TYR A 52 -5.47 18.51 -5.10
C TYR A 52 -4.50 17.32 -5.18
N TYR A 53 -4.87 16.14 -4.70
CA TYR A 53 -4.04 14.94 -4.84
C TYR A 53 -4.11 14.32 -6.24
N ALA A 54 -5.20 14.52 -6.98
CA ALA A 54 -5.47 13.83 -8.23
C ALA A 54 -4.31 13.85 -9.26
N PRO A 55 -3.62 14.98 -9.55
CA PRO A 55 -2.51 14.99 -10.50
C PRO A 55 -1.31 14.18 -10.02
N ALA A 56 -1.01 14.24 -8.72
CA ALA A 56 0.09 13.49 -8.12
C ALA A 56 -0.25 12.00 -8.08
N THR A 57 -1.44 11.66 -7.62
CA THR A 57 -1.96 10.30 -7.59
C THR A 57 -1.90 9.64 -8.95
N LEU A 58 -2.28 10.34 -10.02
CA LEU A 58 -2.18 9.81 -11.38
C LEU A 58 -0.76 9.31 -11.70
N ILE A 59 0.25 10.10 -11.36
CA ILE A 59 1.66 9.80 -11.67
C ILE A 59 2.21 8.75 -10.69
N VAL A 60 2.06 9.00 -9.38
CA VAL A 60 2.61 8.16 -8.31
C VAL A 60 2.04 6.76 -8.39
N LYS A 61 0.71 6.62 -8.51
CA LYS A 61 0.06 5.31 -8.60
C LYS A 61 0.27 4.63 -9.95
N ALA A 62 0.45 5.38 -11.04
CA ALA A 62 0.84 4.79 -12.31
C ALA A 62 2.24 4.18 -12.23
N ILE A 63 3.20 4.88 -11.62
CA ILE A 63 4.56 4.38 -11.41
C ILE A 63 4.54 3.15 -10.50
N GLU A 64 3.80 3.21 -9.39
CA GLU A 64 3.64 2.08 -8.48
C GLU A 64 3.11 0.84 -9.22
N GLY A 65 1.96 0.94 -9.87
CA GLY A 65 1.36 -0.17 -10.60
C GLY A 65 2.23 -0.70 -11.73
N PHE A 66 2.94 0.19 -12.44
CA PHE A 66 3.92 -0.19 -13.47
C PHE A 66 5.06 -1.02 -12.87
N VAL A 67 5.70 -0.51 -11.83
CA VAL A 67 6.88 -1.14 -11.20
C VAL A 67 6.51 -2.48 -10.58
N VAL A 68 5.38 -2.56 -9.87
CA VAL A 68 4.90 -3.83 -9.30
C VAL A 68 4.70 -4.86 -10.42
N GLY A 69 3.98 -4.50 -11.49
CA GLY A 69 3.70 -5.42 -12.59
C GLY A 69 4.94 -5.80 -13.41
N PHE A 70 5.91 -4.90 -13.53
CA PHE A 70 7.18 -5.16 -14.22
C PHE A 70 8.08 -6.12 -13.43
N LEU A 71 8.28 -5.83 -12.14
CA LEU A 71 9.14 -6.64 -11.26
C LEU A 71 8.51 -8.00 -10.99
N SER A 72 7.19 -8.08 -10.80
CA SER A 72 6.51 -9.37 -10.56
C SER A 72 6.62 -10.33 -11.74
N ARG A 73 6.82 -9.83 -12.97
CA ARG A 73 7.04 -10.64 -14.17
C ARG A 73 8.50 -11.04 -14.35
N LYS A 74 9.42 -10.08 -14.30
CA LYS A 74 10.84 -10.35 -14.56
C LYS A 74 11.48 -11.24 -13.52
N ILE A 75 11.07 -11.14 -12.26
CA ILE A 75 11.72 -11.89 -11.18
C ILE A 75 11.17 -13.33 -11.08
N CYS A 76 10.00 -13.61 -11.65
CA CYS A 76 9.45 -14.96 -11.76
C CYS A 76 10.32 -15.89 -12.65
N ILE A 77 11.29 -15.34 -13.39
CA ILE A 77 12.19 -16.07 -14.30
C ILE A 77 13.50 -16.51 -13.62
N SER A 78 13.85 -16.00 -12.43
CA SER A 78 15.13 -16.33 -11.75
C SER A 78 14.93 -17.03 -10.40
N THR A 79 14.17 -18.13 -10.39
CA THR A 79 14.05 -19.01 -9.22
C THR A 79 15.25 -19.95 -9.05
N GLU A 80 16.18 -20.03 -10.00
CA GLU A 80 17.40 -20.85 -9.86
C GLU A 80 18.45 -20.24 -8.90
N THR A 81 18.35 -18.94 -8.61
CA THR A 81 19.40 -18.21 -7.87
C THR A 81 19.20 -18.20 -6.36
N TYR A 82 17.96 -18.35 -5.86
CA TYR A 82 17.64 -18.12 -4.43
C TYR A 82 16.95 -19.32 -3.78
N THR A 83 17.35 -19.62 -2.55
CA THR A 83 16.75 -20.68 -1.74
C THR A 83 15.42 -20.24 -1.13
N LYS A 84 14.55 -21.22 -0.84
CA LYS A 84 13.30 -20.99 -0.10
C LYS A 84 13.52 -20.33 1.26
N PHE A 85 14.66 -20.60 1.90
CA PHE A 85 15.02 -19.97 3.17
C PHE A 85 15.32 -18.49 2.99
N GLU A 86 16.14 -18.10 2.00
CA GLU A 86 16.51 -16.70 1.75
C GLU A 86 15.29 -15.85 1.44
N LEU A 87 14.36 -16.36 0.63
CA LEU A 87 13.16 -15.60 0.28
C LEU A 87 12.20 -15.42 1.47
N ARG A 88 12.12 -16.42 2.35
CA ARG A 88 11.36 -16.34 3.61
C ARG A 88 12.02 -15.39 4.60
N ALA A 89 13.34 -15.45 4.72
CA ALA A 89 14.11 -14.54 5.56
C ALA A 89 13.92 -13.11 5.07
N PHE A 90 14.07 -12.85 3.77
CA PHE A 90 13.85 -11.54 3.17
C PHE A 90 12.45 -10.99 3.49
N THR A 91 11.40 -11.74 3.16
CA THR A 91 10.00 -11.31 3.39
C THR A 91 9.70 -11.08 4.87
N THR A 92 10.26 -11.90 5.77
CA THR A 92 10.15 -11.69 7.23
C THR A 92 10.88 -10.43 7.68
N ILE A 93 12.12 -10.21 7.22
CA ILE A 93 12.90 -9.01 7.53
C ILE A 93 12.17 -7.76 7.05
N THR A 94 11.63 -7.79 5.83
CA THR A 94 10.81 -6.69 5.30
C THR A 94 9.59 -6.42 6.18
N GLY A 95 8.87 -7.47 6.61
CA GLY A 95 7.75 -7.33 7.53
C GLY A 95 8.15 -6.67 8.86
N VAL A 96 9.26 -7.10 9.45
CA VAL A 96 9.81 -6.50 10.67
C VAL A 96 10.17 -5.02 10.46
N LEU A 97 10.86 -4.69 9.37
CA LEU A 97 11.25 -3.30 9.07
C LEU A 97 10.03 -2.39 8.91
N LEU A 98 9.02 -2.82 8.15
CA LEU A 98 7.78 -2.05 7.97
C LEU A 98 7.02 -1.87 9.28
N GLY A 99 6.93 -2.92 10.10
CA GLY A 99 6.29 -2.85 11.41
C GLY A 99 7.00 -1.92 12.37
N VAL A 100 8.34 -2.01 12.47
CA VAL A 100 9.14 -1.10 13.31
C VAL A 100 8.98 0.35 12.84
N LEU A 101 8.91 0.57 11.53
CA LEU A 101 8.66 1.90 10.97
C LEU A 101 7.27 2.44 11.35
N ILE A 102 6.23 1.60 11.29
CA ILE A 102 4.87 1.97 11.75
C ILE A 102 4.88 2.30 13.25
N ILE A 103 5.52 1.48 14.09
CA ILE A 103 5.58 1.72 15.55
C ILE A 103 6.31 3.03 15.82
N SER A 104 7.51 3.20 15.27
CA SER A 104 8.33 4.38 15.55
C SER A 104 7.64 5.67 15.12
N LEU A 105 7.16 5.76 13.88
CA LEU A 105 6.50 6.97 13.40
C LEU A 105 5.14 7.19 14.04
N GLY A 106 4.38 6.11 14.28
CA GLY A 106 3.07 6.18 14.95
C GLY A 106 3.17 6.70 16.39
N THR A 107 4.14 6.17 17.14
CA THR A 107 4.36 6.61 18.53
C THR A 107 4.89 8.04 18.61
N LEU A 108 5.81 8.43 17.71
CA LEU A 108 6.43 9.76 17.71
C LEU A 108 5.49 10.88 17.24
N TYR A 109 4.68 10.64 16.21
CA TYR A 109 3.94 11.70 15.51
C TYR A 109 2.42 11.59 15.62
N TYR A 110 1.89 10.43 16.01
CA TYR A 110 0.47 10.12 15.91
C TYR A 110 -0.20 9.68 17.21
N SER A 111 0.52 9.75 18.33
CA SER A 111 -0.05 9.51 19.65
C SER A 111 -0.56 10.83 20.23
N GLY A 112 -1.78 10.83 20.75
CA GLY A 112 -2.44 12.04 21.24
C GLY A 112 -3.87 12.20 20.74
N PHE A 113 -4.43 13.39 20.91
CA PHE A 113 -5.77 13.70 20.41
C PHE A 113 -5.75 13.87 18.89
N ALA A 114 -6.52 13.04 18.20
CA ALA A 114 -6.70 13.07 16.76
C ALA A 114 -8.16 13.43 16.42
N GLU A 115 -8.34 14.26 15.40
CA GLU A 115 -9.67 14.65 14.91
C GLU A 115 -10.14 13.67 13.84
N PHE A 116 -11.20 12.92 14.13
CA PHE A 116 -11.84 12.05 13.16
C PHE A 116 -13.03 12.79 12.54
N HIS A 117 -13.03 12.87 11.23
CA HIS A 117 -14.15 13.39 10.45
C HIS A 117 -14.88 12.21 9.81
N TYR A 118 -16.19 12.13 10.01
CA TYR A 118 -17.04 11.12 9.39
C TYR A 118 -18.21 11.82 8.68
N GLY A 119 -18.41 11.48 7.40
CA GLY A 119 -19.39 12.16 6.54
C GLY A 119 -18.88 12.29 5.11
N PHE A 120 -19.65 12.98 4.25
CA PHE A 120 -19.11 13.44 2.96
C PHE A 120 -18.05 14.52 3.21
N ALA A 121 -17.10 14.69 2.27
CA ALA A 121 -16.01 15.66 2.37
C ALA A 121 -16.44 17.14 2.61
N LEU A 122 -17.74 17.44 2.53
CA LEU A 122 -18.35 18.74 2.81
C LEU A 122 -19.07 18.84 4.18
N GLU A 123 -19.26 17.72 4.90
CA GLU A 123 -19.90 17.69 6.23
C GLU A 123 -18.83 17.63 7.33
N ASN A 124 -18.57 18.79 7.95
CA ASN A 124 -17.55 18.98 8.99
C ASN A 124 -17.99 18.49 10.38
N SER A 125 -18.51 17.26 10.48
CA SER A 125 -18.71 16.65 11.80
C SER A 125 -17.40 16.04 12.27
N SER A 126 -16.69 16.74 13.16
CA SER A 126 -15.44 16.27 13.76
C SER A 126 -15.67 15.77 15.20
N SER A 127 -15.10 14.60 15.50
CA SER A 127 -14.98 14.09 16.86
C SER A 127 -13.51 13.91 17.20
N THR A 128 -13.09 14.37 18.36
CA THR A 128 -11.74 14.10 18.85
C THR A 128 -11.70 12.75 19.55
N ILE A 129 -10.71 11.94 19.21
CA ILE A 129 -10.40 10.69 19.92
C ILE A 129 -8.95 10.72 20.36
N PHE A 130 -8.66 10.17 21.53
CA PHE A 130 -7.28 9.99 21.97
C PHE A 130 -6.73 8.68 21.41
N ILE A 131 -5.65 8.76 20.62
CA ILE A 131 -4.91 7.60 20.12
C ILE A 131 -3.75 7.31 21.08
N PRO A 132 -3.82 6.21 21.85
CA PRO A 132 -2.77 5.84 22.80
C PRO A 132 -1.55 5.25 22.07
N VAL A 133 -0.37 5.32 22.68
CA VAL A 133 0.89 4.82 22.10
C VAL A 133 0.81 3.31 21.81
N GLU A 134 0.10 2.58 22.67
CA GLU A 134 -0.16 1.14 22.59
C GLU A 134 -0.90 0.75 21.31
N PHE A 135 -1.72 1.66 20.76
CA PHE A 135 -2.40 1.43 19.48
C PHE A 135 -1.39 1.18 18.36
N TRP A 136 -0.35 2.01 18.28
CA TRP A 136 0.69 1.91 17.25
C TRP A 136 1.56 0.68 17.41
N PHE A 137 1.84 0.25 18.65
CA PHE A 137 2.44 -1.06 18.91
C PHE A 137 1.56 -2.20 18.37
N GLY A 138 0.25 -2.15 18.63
CA GLY A 138 -0.71 -3.12 18.10
C GLY A 138 -0.72 -3.18 16.58
N VAL A 139 -0.84 -2.04 15.90
CA VAL A 139 -0.85 -1.94 14.43
C VAL A 139 0.48 -2.45 13.84
N GLY A 140 1.60 -2.05 14.42
CA GLY A 140 2.92 -2.48 13.97
C GLY A 140 3.14 -3.99 14.12
N VAL A 141 2.84 -4.56 15.30
CA VAL A 141 2.94 -6.01 15.53
C VAL A 141 2.01 -6.78 14.59
N PHE A 142 0.80 -6.27 14.36
CA PHE A 142 -0.13 -6.86 13.41
C PHE A 142 0.41 -6.83 11.97
N ALA A 143 1.03 -5.73 11.54
CA ALA A 143 1.69 -5.61 10.24
C ALA A 143 2.86 -6.61 10.10
N ILE A 144 3.73 -6.72 11.12
CA ILE A 144 4.82 -7.71 11.15
C ILE A 144 4.25 -9.12 10.99
N PHE A 145 3.22 -9.44 11.78
CA PHE A 145 2.58 -10.75 11.75
C PHE A 145 1.99 -11.04 10.36
N MET A 146 1.23 -10.12 9.78
CA MET A 146 0.62 -10.31 8.47
C MET A 146 1.66 -10.52 7.38
N VAL A 147 2.67 -9.64 7.27
CA VAL A 147 3.70 -9.75 6.23
C VAL A 147 4.57 -10.99 6.43
N SER A 148 4.94 -11.30 7.68
CA SER A 148 5.72 -12.51 7.98
C SER A 148 4.91 -13.78 7.73
N ALA A 149 3.61 -13.80 8.02
CA ALA A 149 2.75 -14.93 7.72
C ALA A 149 2.68 -15.21 6.21
N LEU A 150 2.74 -14.19 5.36
CA LEU A 150 2.82 -14.36 3.91
C LEU A 150 4.09 -15.10 3.47
N ALA A 151 5.22 -14.93 4.18
CA ALA A 151 6.47 -15.66 3.91
C ALA A 151 6.29 -17.19 4.04
N PHE A 152 5.47 -17.62 5.00
CA PHE A 152 5.29 -19.04 5.30
C PHE A 152 4.10 -19.67 4.55
N THR A 153 3.07 -18.88 4.25
CA THR A 153 1.83 -19.33 3.59
C THR A 153 1.87 -19.20 2.07
N SER A 154 2.88 -18.52 1.51
CA SER A 154 3.01 -18.34 0.07
C SER A 154 4.06 -19.25 -0.54
N ASP A 155 3.77 -19.67 -1.77
CA ASP A 155 4.71 -20.42 -2.59
C ASP A 155 5.99 -19.58 -2.80
N PRO A 156 7.18 -20.20 -2.90
CA PRO A 156 8.42 -19.47 -3.12
C PRO A 156 8.36 -18.56 -4.36
N GLU A 157 7.67 -18.99 -5.42
CA GLU A 157 7.44 -18.15 -6.61
C GLU A 157 6.75 -16.81 -6.28
N PHE A 158 5.96 -16.77 -5.20
CA PHE A 158 5.23 -15.59 -4.77
C PHE A 158 6.05 -14.62 -3.93
N GLY A 159 7.19 -15.04 -3.36
CA GLY A 159 7.99 -14.16 -2.51
C GLY A 159 8.56 -12.95 -3.26
N PHE A 160 8.86 -13.11 -4.56
CA PHE A 160 9.26 -11.98 -5.41
C PHE A 160 8.12 -11.03 -5.75
N THR A 161 6.89 -11.52 -5.76
CA THR A 161 5.71 -10.67 -5.88
C THR A 161 5.61 -9.76 -4.66
N ILE A 162 5.86 -10.29 -3.46
CA ILE A 162 5.91 -9.49 -2.22
C ILE A 162 7.00 -8.41 -2.30
N VAL A 163 8.22 -8.77 -2.75
CA VAL A 163 9.31 -7.79 -2.95
C VAL A 163 8.91 -6.68 -3.92
N SER A 164 8.26 -7.07 -5.02
CA SER A 164 7.78 -6.13 -6.04
C SER A 164 6.77 -5.14 -5.47
N CYS A 165 5.80 -5.62 -4.70
CA CYS A 165 4.81 -4.77 -4.02
C CYS A 165 5.45 -3.84 -3.00
N VAL A 166 6.39 -4.32 -2.18
CA VAL A 166 7.06 -3.46 -1.20
C VAL A 166 7.87 -2.38 -1.90
N PHE A 167 8.60 -2.71 -2.95
CA PHE A 167 9.37 -1.72 -3.69
C PHE A 167 8.46 -0.68 -4.39
N GLY A 168 7.38 -1.14 -5.02
CA GLY A 168 6.37 -0.25 -5.62
C GLY A 168 5.68 0.65 -4.59
N GLY A 169 5.27 0.09 -3.44
CA GLY A 169 4.65 0.83 -2.36
C GLY A 169 5.60 1.82 -1.67
N LEU A 170 6.90 1.52 -1.57
CA LEU A 170 7.88 2.49 -1.09
C LEU A 170 8.07 3.66 -2.07
N LEU A 171 8.01 3.41 -3.38
CA LEU A 171 7.98 4.49 -4.38
C LEU A 171 6.71 5.33 -4.26
N MET A 172 5.58 4.71 -3.95
CA MET A 172 4.34 5.41 -3.67
C MET A 172 4.44 6.31 -2.44
N VAL A 173 4.93 5.77 -1.31
CA VAL A 173 5.16 6.52 -0.07
C VAL A 173 6.08 7.71 -0.33
N LEU A 174 7.18 7.49 -1.06
CA LEU A 174 8.10 8.56 -1.44
C LEU A 174 7.45 9.60 -2.35
N GLY A 175 6.67 9.16 -3.34
CA GLY A 175 5.98 10.04 -4.29
C GLY A 175 4.99 10.98 -3.60
N TYR A 176 4.15 10.45 -2.72
CA TYR A 176 3.23 11.27 -1.91
C TYR A 176 3.98 12.19 -0.97
N PHE A 177 5.01 11.71 -0.28
CA PHE A 177 5.83 12.53 0.61
C PHE A 177 6.43 13.74 -0.14
N LEU A 178 7.02 13.53 -1.32
CA LEU A 178 7.60 14.60 -2.12
C LEU A 178 6.51 15.59 -2.59
N TYR A 179 5.37 15.09 -3.03
CA TYR A 179 4.27 15.94 -3.48
C TYR A 179 3.73 16.81 -2.34
N GLU A 180 3.48 16.22 -1.19
CA GLU A 180 2.98 16.93 -0.01
C GLU A 180 3.97 17.97 0.50
N GLN A 181 5.26 17.60 0.55
CA GLN A 181 6.32 18.47 1.05
C GLN A 181 6.55 19.68 0.14
N PHE A 182 6.59 19.47 -1.18
CA PHE A 182 7.01 20.51 -2.13
C PHE A 182 5.86 21.21 -2.85
N ALA A 183 4.72 20.54 -3.06
CA ALA A 183 3.59 21.13 -3.79
C ALA A 183 2.48 21.63 -2.85
N LEU A 184 2.14 20.87 -1.81
CA LEU A 184 1.06 21.25 -0.88
C LEU A 184 1.57 22.04 0.34
N GLY A 185 2.83 21.88 0.71
CA GLY A 185 3.43 22.52 1.90
C GLY A 185 2.78 22.08 3.22
N VAL A 186 2.23 20.86 3.25
CA VAL A 186 1.60 20.26 4.44
C VAL A 186 2.63 19.43 5.22
N PHE A 187 2.25 18.93 6.41
CA PHE A 187 3.13 18.09 7.21
C PHE A 187 3.24 16.67 6.61
N ALA A 188 4.05 16.53 5.56
CA ALA A 188 4.18 15.32 4.74
C ALA A 188 4.65 14.07 5.53
N LEU A 189 5.42 14.27 6.61
CA LEU A 189 5.83 13.16 7.49
C LEU A 189 4.63 12.48 8.15
N ALA A 190 3.49 13.16 8.25
CA ALA A 190 2.27 12.52 8.68
C ALA A 190 1.88 11.42 7.68
N GLU A 191 1.80 11.62 6.36
CA GLU A 191 1.19 10.60 5.49
C GLU A 191 1.98 9.28 5.43
N VAL A 192 3.28 9.30 5.77
CA VAL A 192 4.19 8.15 5.65
C VAL A 192 3.69 6.87 6.33
N PRO A 193 3.31 6.83 7.64
CA PRO A 193 2.84 5.61 8.29
C PRO A 193 1.51 5.13 7.74
N ILE A 194 0.67 6.07 7.29
CA ILE A 194 -0.63 5.75 6.69
C ILE A 194 -0.41 5.06 5.33
N ASN A 195 0.44 5.62 4.47
CA ASN A 195 0.77 5.03 3.17
C ASN A 195 1.49 3.67 3.31
N ILE A 196 2.34 3.50 4.33
CA ILE A 196 2.90 2.18 4.67
C ILE A 196 1.80 1.20 5.09
N GLY A 197 0.81 1.67 5.87
CA GLY A 197 -0.38 0.90 6.21
C GLY A 197 -1.18 0.48 4.98
N GLN A 198 -1.41 1.41 4.03
CA GLN A 198 -2.09 1.12 2.76
C GLN A 198 -1.35 0.03 1.97
N MET A 199 -0.03 0.19 1.77
CA MET A 199 0.81 -0.82 1.12
C MET A 199 0.71 -2.18 1.81
N THR A 200 0.74 -2.22 3.14
CA THR A 200 0.69 -3.47 3.92
C THR A 200 -0.66 -4.18 3.78
N VAL A 201 -1.76 -3.44 3.89
CA VAL A 201 -3.12 -3.97 3.69
C VAL A 201 -3.30 -4.42 2.23
N GLY A 202 -2.87 -3.60 1.28
CA GLY A 202 -2.91 -3.89 -0.15
C GLY A 202 -2.20 -5.20 -0.48
N LEU A 203 -0.97 -5.39 0.02
CA LEU A 203 -0.20 -6.62 -0.15
C LEU A 203 -0.91 -7.84 0.45
N THR A 204 -1.41 -7.71 1.68
CA THR A 204 -2.05 -8.78 2.43
C THR A 204 -3.34 -9.26 1.76
N VAL A 205 -4.10 -8.34 1.17
CA VAL A 205 -5.35 -8.63 0.47
C VAL A 205 -5.11 -9.08 -0.98
N ALA A 206 -4.18 -8.46 -1.70
CA ALA A 206 -3.90 -8.81 -3.09
C ALA A 206 -3.36 -10.24 -3.23
N THR A 207 -2.52 -10.69 -2.29
CA THR A 207 -1.90 -12.02 -2.34
C THR A 207 -2.91 -13.18 -2.46
N PRO A 208 -3.91 -13.34 -1.57
CA PRO A 208 -4.91 -14.39 -1.70
C PRO A 208 -5.78 -14.20 -2.95
N ILE A 209 -6.13 -12.97 -3.32
CA ILE A 209 -6.93 -12.70 -4.53
C ILE A 209 -6.19 -13.21 -5.78
N VAL A 210 -4.93 -12.83 -5.95
CA VAL A 210 -4.09 -13.27 -7.07
C VAL A 210 -3.99 -14.79 -7.11
N LYS A 211 -3.79 -15.45 -5.97
CA LYS A 211 -3.73 -16.92 -5.89
C LYS A 211 -5.05 -17.56 -6.33
N VAL A 212 -6.18 -17.06 -5.84
CA VAL A 212 -7.51 -17.56 -6.19
C VAL A 212 -7.78 -17.36 -7.68
N VAL A 213 -7.50 -16.17 -8.23
CA VAL A 213 -7.72 -15.87 -9.63
C VAL A 213 -6.84 -16.72 -10.54
N ARG A 214 -5.55 -16.90 -10.23
CA ARG A 214 -4.65 -17.77 -11.01
C ARG A 214 -5.07 -19.23 -10.97
N ARG A 215 -5.64 -19.70 -9.86
CA ARG A 215 -6.19 -21.07 -9.76
C ARG A 215 -7.48 -21.23 -10.56
N ALA A 216 -8.38 -20.24 -10.52
CA ALA A 216 -9.65 -20.27 -11.24
C ALA A 216 -9.49 -20.04 -12.75
N LEU A 217 -8.49 -19.23 -13.15
CA LEU A 217 -8.24 -18.85 -14.55
C LEU A 217 -6.76 -19.10 -14.92
N PRO A 218 -6.35 -20.35 -15.16
CA PRO A 218 -4.95 -20.71 -15.43
C PRO A 218 -4.37 -20.00 -16.67
N GLN A 219 -5.22 -19.69 -17.65
CA GLN A 219 -4.85 -18.96 -18.87
C GLN A 219 -4.28 -17.56 -18.62
N ILE A 220 -4.54 -16.93 -17.48
CA ILE A 220 -3.93 -15.63 -17.15
C ILE A 220 -2.42 -15.77 -16.94
N LYS A 221 -1.94 -16.96 -16.51
CA LYS A 221 -0.51 -17.21 -16.31
C LYS A 221 0.29 -17.16 -17.63
N SER A 222 -0.35 -17.33 -18.79
CA SER A 222 0.34 -17.21 -20.09
C SER A 222 0.43 -15.78 -20.62
N TRP A 223 -0.25 -14.81 -19.99
CA TRP A 223 -0.23 -13.40 -20.36
C TRP A 223 0.84 -12.59 -19.59
N THR A 224 1.46 -13.24 -18.60
CA THR A 224 2.47 -12.70 -17.67
C THR A 224 3.79 -13.41 -17.83
#